data_AF-A0A672TC39-F1
#
_entry.id   AF-A0A672TC39-F1
#
_cell.length_a   1.000
_cell.length_b   1.000
_cell.length_c   1.000
_cell.angle_alpha   90.00
_cell.angle_beta   90.00
_cell.angle_gamma   90.00
#
_symmetry.space_group_name_H-M   'P 1'
#
loop_
_entity.id
_entity.type
_entity.pdbx_description
1 polymer ?
#
loop_
_entity_poly.entity_id
_entity_poly.type
_entity_poly.pdbx_seq_one_letter_code
_entity_poly.pdbx_strand_id
1 'polypeptide(L)'
;MLGPGVYLSRDLQKASKYPLKLPENERVVLRVKVNVGRVKKIDCQRHPLQKIWHNYGYDTAWCPPNCGMVPSGLEEDCVWDPKRITVIDEILNDNTDIYCTLILS
;
A
#
# COMPACT_ATOMS: atom_id res chain seq x y z
N MET A 1 8.49 6.65 4.79
CA MET A 1 7.45 5.60 4.73
C MET A 1 6.58 5.65 5.97
N LEU A 2 5.31 5.26 5.84
CA LEU A 2 4.17 5.53 6.74
C LEU A 2 4.19 4.79 8.10
N GLY A 3 5.31 4.17 8.48
CA GLY A 3 5.42 3.38 9.71
C GLY A 3 4.94 1.93 9.54
N PRO A 4 4.69 1.22 10.66
CA PRO A 4 4.26 -0.18 10.63
C PRO A 4 2.83 -0.33 10.09
N GLY A 5 2.63 -1.38 9.32
CA GLY A 5 1.34 -1.73 8.73
C GLY A 5 1.52 -2.52 7.43
N VAL A 6 0.41 -2.80 6.79
CA VAL A 6 0.35 -3.52 5.52
C VAL A 6 0.27 -2.50 4.39
N TYR A 7 1.29 -2.48 3.54
CA TYR A 7 1.37 -1.51 2.45
C TYR A 7 0.58 -2.01 1.24
N LEU A 8 -0.13 -1.09 0.58
CA LEU A 8 -0.88 -1.38 -0.63
C LEU A 8 -0.59 -0.35 -1.72
N SER A 9 -0.66 -0.79 -2.97
CA SER A 9 -0.59 0.09 -4.13
C SER A 9 -1.72 -0.19 -5.11
N ARG A 10 -2.27 0.86 -5.71
CA ARG A 10 -3.18 0.72 -6.85
C ARG A 10 -2.45 0.58 -8.19
N ASP A 11 -1.13 0.75 -8.18
CA ASP A 11 -0.28 0.59 -9.35
C ASP A 11 0.31 -0.83 -9.38
N LEU A 12 -0.13 -1.61 -10.37
CA LEU A 12 0.27 -3.00 -10.54
C LEU A 12 1.79 -3.15 -10.74
N GLN A 13 2.41 -2.23 -11.49
CA GLN A 13 3.84 -2.24 -11.80
C GLN A 13 4.70 -1.87 -10.58
N LYS A 14 4.17 -1.04 -9.68
CA LYS A 14 4.81 -0.77 -8.38
C LYS A 14 4.76 -2.01 -7.51
N ALA A 15 3.62 -2.69 -7.45
CA ALA A 15 3.44 -3.82 -6.56
C ALA A 15 4.13 -5.11 -7.04
N SER A 16 4.19 -5.36 -8.35
CA SER A 16 4.89 -6.52 -8.95
C SER A 16 6.40 -6.55 -8.66
N LYS A 17 6.97 -5.42 -8.21
CA LYS A 17 8.38 -5.34 -7.81
C LYS A 17 8.66 -6.03 -6.47
N TYR A 18 7.63 -6.39 -5.71
CA TYR A 18 7.78 -6.96 -4.38
C TYR A 18 7.53 -8.48 -4.35
N PRO A 19 8.25 -9.19 -3.46
CA PRO A 19 9.37 -8.70 -2.65
C PRO A 19 10.63 -8.41 -3.50
N LEU A 20 11.34 -7.32 -3.18
CA LEU A 20 12.43 -6.75 -4.00
C LEU A 20 13.60 -7.70 -4.27
N LYS A 21 13.80 -8.71 -3.42
CA LYS A 21 14.94 -9.63 -3.45
C LYS A 21 14.62 -11.02 -4.03
N LEU A 22 13.42 -11.24 -4.56
CA LEU A 22 13.08 -12.48 -5.26
C LEU A 22 13.12 -12.30 -6.77
N PRO A 23 13.43 -13.33 -7.57
CA PRO A 23 13.22 -13.32 -9.02
C PRO A 23 11.76 -13.01 -9.40
N GLU A 24 11.54 -12.37 -10.55
CA GLU A 24 10.18 -11.98 -10.99
C GLU A 24 9.23 -13.18 -11.14
N ASN A 25 9.74 -14.31 -11.61
CA ASN A 25 8.98 -15.56 -11.75
C ASN A 25 8.62 -16.23 -10.41
N GLU A 26 9.10 -15.70 -9.27
CA GLU A 26 8.75 -16.14 -7.92
C GLU A 26 7.83 -15.13 -7.22
N ARG A 27 7.37 -14.08 -7.93
CA ARG A 27 6.50 -13.05 -7.38
C ARG A 27 5.07 -13.25 -7.90
N VAL A 28 4.11 -12.98 -7.02
CA VAL A 28 2.71 -12.91 -7.36
C VAL A 28 2.12 -11.63 -6.80
N VAL A 29 1.21 -11.02 -7.56
CA VAL A 29 0.44 -9.85 -7.14
C VAL A 29 -0.88 -10.36 -6.59
N LEU A 30 -1.17 -10.02 -5.33
CA LEU A 30 -2.46 -10.31 -4.71
C LEU A 30 -3.42 -9.16 -4.90
N ARG A 31 -4.57 -9.42 -5.52
CA ARG A 31 -5.69 -8.49 -5.55
C ARG A 31 -6.46 -8.60 -4.25
N VAL A 32 -6.68 -7.47 -3.59
CA VAL A 32 -7.34 -7.47 -2.29
C VAL A 32 -8.48 -6.45 -2.20
N LYS A 33 -9.48 -6.78 -1.40
CA LYS A 33 -10.51 -5.84 -0.92
C LYS A 33 -10.07 -5.30 0.44
N VAL A 34 -10.09 -3.98 0.60
CA VAL A 34 -9.65 -3.33 1.83
C VAL A 34 -10.78 -2.51 2.44
N ASN A 35 -11.04 -2.70 3.73
CA ASN A 35 -11.84 -1.78 4.54
C ASN A 35 -10.93 -0.68 5.11
N VAL A 36 -10.85 0.46 4.40
CA VAL A 36 -9.93 1.55 4.71
C VAL A 36 -10.24 2.31 6.03
N GLY A 37 -11.47 2.20 6.54
CA GLY A 37 -11.87 2.88 7.78
C GLY A 37 -11.56 4.39 7.78
N ARG A 38 -11.08 4.92 8.91
CA ARG A 38 -10.63 6.30 9.04
C ARG A 38 -9.26 6.49 8.40
N VAL A 39 -9.20 7.27 7.33
CA VAL A 39 -7.96 7.53 6.58
C VAL A 39 -7.27 8.81 7.05
N LYS A 40 -5.96 8.75 7.29
CA LYS A 40 -5.11 9.93 7.50
C LYS A 40 -4.26 10.20 6.26
N LYS A 41 -4.46 11.35 5.63
CA LYS A 41 -3.54 11.87 4.61
C LYS A 41 -2.19 12.22 5.23
N ILE A 42 -1.10 11.72 4.66
CA ILE A 42 0.30 12.00 5.02
C ILE A 42 1.02 12.47 3.76
N ASP A 43 1.11 13.79 3.56
CA ASP A 43 1.51 14.41 2.30
C ASP A 43 2.82 15.20 2.35
N CYS A 44 3.62 15.03 3.41
CA CYS A 44 4.94 15.63 3.50
C CYS A 44 5.88 14.81 4.39
N GLN A 45 7.19 14.90 4.10
CA GLN A 45 8.20 14.29 4.93
C GLN A 45 8.18 14.95 6.33
N ARG A 46 8.33 14.12 7.36
CA ARG A 46 8.25 14.53 8.77
C ARG A 46 6.86 15.05 9.18
N HIS A 47 5.80 14.63 8.49
CA HIS A 47 4.43 14.89 8.94
C HIS A 47 4.28 14.38 10.40
N PRO A 48 3.66 15.13 11.33
CA PRO A 48 3.62 14.79 12.76
C PRO A 48 3.07 13.38 13.04
N LEU A 49 2.09 12.94 12.24
CA LEU A 49 1.48 11.62 12.35
C LEU A 49 2.07 10.56 11.42
N GLN A 50 3.18 10.84 10.70
CA GLN A 50 3.70 10.00 9.61
C GLN A 50 3.88 8.53 9.99
N LYS A 51 4.24 8.22 11.24
CA LYS A 51 4.47 6.85 11.72
C LYS A 51 3.59 6.42 12.88
N ILE A 52 2.76 7.33 13.41
CA ILE A 52 1.99 7.14 14.65
C ILE A 52 0.49 7.36 14.46
N TRP A 53 0.03 7.56 13.22
CA TRP A 53 -1.38 7.80 12.88
C TRP A 53 -2.35 6.77 13.49
N HIS A 54 -1.96 5.51 13.61
CA HIS A 54 -2.78 4.46 14.23
C HIS A 54 -3.08 4.72 15.71
N ASN A 55 -2.14 5.32 16.46
CA ASN A 55 -2.33 5.71 17.86
C ASN A 55 -3.41 6.81 18.02
N TYR A 56 -3.76 7.51 16.94
CA TYR A 56 -4.77 8.55 16.91
C TYR A 56 -6.12 8.05 16.36
N GLY A 57 -6.29 6.73 16.27
CA GLY A 57 -7.54 6.09 15.84
C GLY A 57 -7.80 6.16 14.34
N TYR A 58 -6.73 6.26 13.53
CA TYR A 58 -6.84 6.07 12.08
C TYR A 58 -6.54 4.63 11.72
N ASP A 59 -7.30 4.07 10.78
CA ASP A 59 -7.18 2.69 10.33
C ASP A 59 -6.22 2.54 9.15
N THR A 60 -6.09 3.61 8.36
CA THR A 60 -5.21 3.67 7.18
C THR A 60 -4.48 5.01 7.13
N ALA A 61 -3.18 5.00 6.81
CA ALA A 61 -2.49 6.18 6.31
C ALA A 61 -2.41 6.15 4.78
N TRP A 62 -2.65 7.30 4.14
CA TRP A 62 -2.58 7.44 2.69
C TRP A 62 -1.56 8.52 2.32
N CYS A 63 -0.57 8.14 1.51
CA CYS A 63 0.37 9.02 0.84
C CYS A 63 -0.17 9.36 -0.56
N PRO A 64 -0.57 10.61 -0.83
CA PRO A 64 -1.07 10.99 -2.15
C PRO A 64 0.06 10.99 -3.20
N PRO A 65 -0.28 10.90 -4.50
CA PRO A 65 0.72 11.00 -5.55
C PRO A 65 1.36 12.39 -5.58
N ASN A 66 2.60 12.47 -6.07
CA ASN A 66 3.35 13.69 -6.35
C ASN A 66 3.51 14.66 -5.15
N CYS A 67 3.45 14.16 -3.91
CA CYS A 67 3.64 14.99 -2.71
C CYS A 67 5.09 15.01 -2.17
N GLY A 68 6.05 14.43 -2.89
CA GLY A 68 7.47 14.40 -2.49
C GLY A 68 7.80 13.42 -1.35
N MET A 69 6.87 12.55 -0.98
CA MET A 69 7.06 11.55 0.08
C MET A 69 7.81 10.29 -0.36
N VAL A 70 7.70 9.92 -1.64
CA VAL A 70 8.37 8.74 -2.22
C VAL A 70 9.03 9.13 -3.55
N PRO A 71 10.24 8.60 -3.86
CA PRO A 71 10.95 8.96 -5.09
C PRO A 71 10.18 8.69 -6.39
N SER A 72 9.31 7.67 -6.39
CA SER A 72 8.49 7.34 -7.56
C SER A 72 7.36 8.34 -7.82
N GLY A 73 7.01 9.18 -6.85
CA GLY A 73 5.82 10.04 -6.91
C GLY A 73 4.49 9.29 -6.87
N LEU A 74 4.48 7.96 -6.79
CA LEU A 74 3.26 7.15 -6.78
C LEU A 74 2.61 7.12 -5.40
N GLU A 75 1.29 7.00 -5.36
CA GLU A 75 0.55 6.89 -4.11
C GLU A 75 0.84 5.59 -3.35
N GLU A 76 0.45 5.59 -2.07
CA GLU A 76 0.61 4.44 -1.20
C GLU A 76 -0.37 4.46 -0.03
N ASP A 77 -1.03 3.33 0.21
CA ASP A 77 -1.85 3.10 1.39
C ASP A 77 -1.07 2.24 2.40
N CYS A 78 -1.24 2.48 3.69
CA CYS A 78 -0.70 1.64 4.77
C CYS A 78 -1.80 1.38 5.79
N VAL A 79 -2.25 0.13 5.87
CA VAL A 79 -3.36 -0.32 6.73
C VAL A 79 -2.81 -0.91 8.02
N TRP A 80 -3.37 -0.50 9.16
CA TRP A 80 -2.84 -0.90 10.47
C TRP A 80 -3.16 -2.36 10.81
N ASP A 81 -4.42 -2.75 10.63
CA ASP A 81 -4.92 -4.09 10.97
C ASP A 81 -5.11 -4.94 9.70
N PRO A 82 -4.32 -6.01 9.50
CA PRO A 82 -4.47 -6.93 8.38
C PRO A 82 -5.85 -7.56 8.26
N LYS A 83 -6.64 -7.67 9.34
CA LYS A 83 -8.01 -8.22 9.30
C LYS A 83 -8.97 -7.38 8.44
N ARG A 84 -8.58 -6.16 8.09
CA ARG A 84 -9.33 -5.27 7.18
C ARG A 84 -9.08 -5.60 5.71
N ILE A 85 -8.20 -6.55 5.42
CA ILE A 85 -7.80 -6.93 4.07
C ILE A 85 -8.34 -8.34 3.80
N THR A 86 -9.05 -8.48 2.70
CA THR A 86 -9.53 -9.76 2.19
C THR A 86 -8.86 -10.01 0.84
N VAL A 87 -8.09 -11.09 0.75
CA VAL A 87 -7.55 -11.55 -0.54
C VAL A 87 -8.70 -12.02 -1.41
N ILE A 88 -8.77 -11.52 -2.64
CA ILE A 88 -9.77 -11.91 -3.63
C ILE A 88 -9.18 -13.02 -4.49
N ASP A 89 -8.04 -12.73 -5.13
CA ASP A 89 -7.33 -13.64 -6.02
C ASP A 89 -5.88 -13.17 -6.27
N GLU A 90 -5.19 -13.97 -7.08
CA GLU A 90 -3.85 -13.74 -7.60
C GLU A 90 -3.94 -13.21 -9.04
N ILE A 91 -3.25 -12.12 -9.34
CA ILE A 91 -3.14 -11.60 -10.70
C ILE A 91 -1.97 -12.31 -11.39
N LEU A 92 -2.30 -13.28 -12.23
CA LEU A 92 -1.38 -13.93 -13.15
C LEU A 92 -1.41 -13.16 -14.46
N ASN A 93 -0.46 -12.26 -14.68
CA ASN A 93 -0.15 -11.55 -15.94
C ASN A 93 -1.22 -11.65 -17.04
N ASP A 94 -2.34 -10.95 -16.87
CA ASP A 94 -3.15 -10.48 -18.00
C ASP A 94 -4.04 -9.30 -17.59
N ASN A 95 -4.25 -8.44 -18.57
CA ASN A 95 -4.53 -7.01 -18.45
C ASN A 95 -5.82 -6.63 -17.70
N THR A 96 -5.74 -5.40 -17.15
CA THR A 96 -6.84 -4.47 -16.81
C THR A 96 -7.79 -4.91 -15.72
N ASP A 97 -7.48 -4.51 -14.48
CA ASP A 97 -8.50 -4.14 -13.50
C ASP A 97 -7.89 -3.35 -12.32
N ILE A 98 -8.49 -2.20 -11.98
CA ILE A 98 -7.98 -1.20 -11.02
C ILE A 98 -8.24 -1.66 -9.58
N TYR A 99 -7.31 -2.35 -8.91
CA TYR A 99 -7.53 -2.78 -7.51
C TYR A 99 -6.24 -2.82 -6.67
N CYS A 100 -6.37 -2.51 -5.37
CA CYS A 100 -5.25 -2.44 -4.42
C CYS A 100 -4.48 -3.77 -4.35
N THR A 101 -3.15 -3.68 -4.47
CA THR A 101 -2.20 -4.79 -4.42
C THR A 101 -1.39 -4.73 -3.13
N LEU A 102 -1.21 -5.88 -2.48
CA LEU A 102 -0.40 -6.01 -1.27
C LEU A 102 1.11 -5.85 -1.55
N ILE A 103 1.76 -4.94 -0.84
CA ILE A 103 3.23 -4.82 -0.76
C ILE A 103 3.66 -5.43 0.57
N LEU A 104 4.33 -6.58 0.50
CA LEU A 104 5.08 -7.13 1.64
C LEU A 104 6.44 -6.41 1.67
N SER A 105 6.54 -5.33 2.46
CA SER A 105 7.77 -4.55 2.69
C SER A 105 8.58 -5.09 3.85
#